data_AF-A0A945WK62-F1
#
_entry.id   AF-A0A945WK62-F1
#
_cell.length_a   1.000
_cell.length_b   1.000
_cell.length_c   1.000
_cell.angle_alpha   90.00
_cell.angle_beta   90.00
_cell.angle_gamma   90.00
#
_symmetry.space_group_name_H-M   'P 1'
#
loop_
_entity.id
_entity.type
_entity.pdbx_description
1 polymer ?
#
loop_
_entity_poly.entity_id
_entity_poly.type
_entity_poly.pdbx_seq_one_letter_code
_entity_poly.pdbx_strand_id
1 'polypeptide(L)'
;MRQSSKTNKKDNMEAILIPGIVFSTMFGIAFLFFTTRNKERLALIDKGASADLFSQEGKHQYTGLKVGITFIGISIGILVGYLLGNAGIMDRDVAFPAMIFLFTGITLVITNTMLRKMKTE
;
A
#
# COMPACT_ATOMS: atom_id res chain seq x y z
N MET A 1 -26.52 -40.42 11.92
CA MET A 1 -25.13 -39.89 11.89
C MET A 1 -24.72 -39.46 10.47
N ARG A 2 -25.19 -38.31 9.95
CA ARG A 2 -24.83 -37.83 8.59
C ARG A 2 -24.63 -36.30 8.44
N GLN A 3 -24.76 -35.52 9.50
CA GLN A 3 -24.69 -34.05 9.41
C GLN A 3 -23.31 -33.45 9.75
N SER A 4 -22.44 -34.19 10.45
CA SER A 4 -21.15 -33.66 10.90
C SER A 4 -20.09 -33.48 9.81
N SER A 5 -20.23 -34.12 8.63
CA SER A 5 -19.23 -33.97 7.55
C SER A 5 -19.57 -32.84 6.56
N LYS A 6 -20.78 -32.27 6.61
CA LYS A 6 -21.21 -31.20 5.70
C LYS A 6 -20.90 -29.80 6.22
N THR A 7 -20.77 -29.63 7.54
CA THR A 7 -20.37 -28.35 8.16
C THR A 7 -18.91 -28.05 7.84
N ASN A 8 -17.98 -28.95 8.20
CA ASN A 8 -16.55 -28.75 7.93
C ASN A 8 -16.23 -28.43 6.46
N LYS A 9 -16.88 -29.10 5.49
CA LYS A 9 -16.66 -28.84 4.06
C LYS A 9 -17.17 -27.46 3.61
N LYS A 10 -18.24 -26.92 4.21
CA LYS A 10 -18.72 -25.56 3.92
C LYS A 10 -17.80 -24.52 4.54
N ASP A 11 -17.37 -24.74 5.78
CA ASP A 11 -16.47 -23.86 6.51
C ASP A 11 -15.12 -23.71 5.77
N ASN A 12 -14.58 -24.81 5.23
CA ASN A 12 -13.37 -24.80 4.39
C ASN A 12 -13.57 -24.08 3.05
N MET A 13 -14.78 -24.15 2.48
CA MET A 13 -15.09 -23.49 1.20
C MET A 13 -15.18 -21.97 1.39
N GLU A 14 -15.81 -21.51 2.47
CA GLU A 14 -15.89 -20.09 2.81
C GLU A 14 -14.53 -19.52 3.22
N ALA A 15 -13.72 -20.32 3.95
CA ALA A 15 -12.36 -19.94 4.33
C ALA A 15 -11.41 -19.73 3.12
N ILE A 16 -11.67 -20.39 1.98
CA ILE A 16 -10.92 -20.19 0.73
C ILE A 16 -11.54 -19.08 -0.13
N LEU A 17 -12.87 -18.96 -0.11
CA LEU A 17 -13.60 -17.98 -0.90
C LEU A 17 -13.26 -16.54 -0.49
N ILE A 18 -13.17 -16.26 0.81
CA ILE A 18 -12.87 -14.93 1.35
C ILE A 18 -11.49 -14.42 0.88
N PRO A 19 -10.37 -15.13 1.11
CA PRO A 19 -9.07 -14.69 0.60
C PRO A 19 -9.03 -14.66 -0.93
N GLY A 20 -9.70 -15.60 -1.63
CA GLY A 20 -9.76 -15.62 -3.08
C GLY A 20 -10.34 -14.34 -3.70
N ILE A 21 -11.43 -13.82 -3.12
CA ILE A 21 -12.04 -12.57 -3.58
C ILE A 21 -11.12 -11.38 -3.29
N VAL A 22 -10.52 -11.31 -2.09
CA VAL A 22 -9.61 -10.21 -1.71
C VAL A 22 -8.39 -10.14 -2.64
N PHE A 23 -7.74 -11.28 -2.91
CA PHE A 23 -6.62 -11.33 -3.85
C PHE A 23 -7.04 -11.01 -5.28
N SER A 24 -8.20 -11.51 -5.73
CA SER A 24 -8.72 -11.22 -7.08
C SER A 24 -9.04 -9.75 -7.27
N THR A 25 -9.63 -9.07 -6.28
CA THR A 25 -9.93 -7.64 -6.36
C THR A 25 -8.65 -6.80 -6.33
N MET A 26 -7.69 -7.12 -5.47
CA MET A 26 -6.40 -6.43 -5.44
C MET A 26 -5.63 -6.60 -6.75
N PHE A 27 -5.63 -7.81 -7.33
CA PHE A 27 -5.07 -8.08 -8.65
C PHE A 27 -5.83 -7.33 -9.75
N GLY A 28 -7.16 -7.29 -9.71
CA GLY A 28 -7.98 -6.57 -10.68
C GLY A 28 -7.70 -5.06 -10.71
N ILE A 29 -7.55 -4.44 -9.53
CA ILE A 29 -7.18 -3.02 -9.42
C ILE A 29 -5.78 -2.78 -9.98
N ALA A 30 -4.80 -3.62 -9.63
CA ALA A 30 -3.45 -3.51 -10.16
C ALA A 30 -3.43 -3.68 -11.69
N PHE A 31 -4.10 -4.70 -12.22
CA PHE A 31 -4.19 -4.96 -13.65
C PHE A 31 -4.82 -3.77 -14.41
N LEU A 32 -5.92 -3.22 -13.90
CA LEU A 32 -6.53 -2.03 -14.47
C LEU A 32 -5.58 -0.83 -14.43
N PHE A 33 -4.90 -0.59 -13.30
CA PHE A 33 -3.94 0.50 -13.18
C PHE A 33 -2.80 0.39 -14.21
N PHE A 34 -2.21 -0.79 -14.38
CA PHE A 34 -1.18 -1.02 -15.39
C PHE A 34 -1.73 -0.90 -16.82
N THR A 35 -2.94 -1.41 -17.08
CA THR A 35 -3.56 -1.34 -18.41
C THR A 35 -3.92 0.09 -18.81
N THR A 36 -4.42 0.91 -17.86
CA THR A 36 -4.81 2.30 -18.10
C THR A 36 -3.60 3.13 -18.52
N ARG A 37 -2.44 2.95 -17.86
CA ARG A 37 -1.21 3.68 -18.23
C ARG A 37 -0.65 3.28 -19.60
N ASN A 38 -0.79 2.01 -20.00
CA ASN A 38 -0.36 1.58 -21.33
C ASN A 38 -1.25 2.16 -22.44
N LYS A 39 -2.56 2.29 -22.20
CA LYS A 39 -3.50 2.86 -23.17
C LYS A 39 -3.33 4.37 -23.34
N GLU A 40 -3.06 5.10 -22.26
CA GLU A 40 -2.75 6.54 -22.32
C GLU A 40 -1.48 6.82 -23.13
N ARG A 41 -0.42 6.02 -22.97
CA ARG A 41 0.85 6.18 -23.71
C ARG A 41 0.69 5.86 -25.20
N LEU A 42 -0.13 4.87 -25.56
CA LEU A 42 -0.44 4.54 -26.96
C LEU A 42 -1.26 5.63 -27.66
N ALA A 43 -2.26 6.20 -26.97
CA ALA A 43 -3.09 7.27 -27.51
C ALA A 43 -2.33 8.58 -27.74
N LEU A 44 -1.26 8.83 -26.98
CA LEU A 44 -0.39 10.00 -27.17
C LEU A 44 0.56 9.84 -28.37
N ILE A 45 0.99 8.62 -28.69
CA ILE A 45 1.77 8.30 -29.89
C ILE A 45 0.91 8.45 -31.15
N ASP A 46 -0.33 7.98 -31.09
CA ASP A 46 -1.28 7.99 -32.23
C ASP A 46 -1.78 9.41 -32.58
N LYS A 47 -1.75 10.34 -31.61
CA LYS A 47 -2.12 11.75 -31.81
C LYS A 47 -0.96 12.66 -32.20
N GLY A 48 0.24 12.13 -32.44
CA GLY A 48 1.40 12.92 -32.88
C GLY A 48 1.91 13.93 -31.85
N ALA A 49 1.60 13.73 -30.56
CA ALA A 49 2.04 14.62 -29.49
C ALA A 49 3.54 14.41 -29.22
N SER A 50 4.31 15.48 -29.44
CA SER A 50 5.76 15.59 -29.35
C SER A 50 6.35 14.82 -28.16
N ALA A 51 7.52 14.20 -28.37
CA ALA A 51 8.34 13.48 -27.38
C ALA A 51 8.68 14.27 -26.09
N ASP A 52 8.27 15.54 -26.02
CA ASP A 52 8.43 16.43 -24.88
C ASP A 52 7.36 16.25 -23.78
N LEU A 53 6.26 15.52 -24.04
CA LEU A 53 5.36 15.05 -22.98
C LEU A 53 5.91 13.81 -22.26
N PHE A 54 6.77 13.03 -22.93
CA PHE A 54 7.45 11.89 -22.33
C PHE A 54 8.66 12.32 -21.48
N SER A 55 9.24 13.50 -21.70
CA SER A 55 10.32 14.04 -20.86
C SER A 55 9.85 14.42 -19.43
N GLN A 56 8.54 14.60 -19.20
CA GLN A 56 7.98 14.76 -17.86
C GLN A 56 7.93 13.46 -17.03
N GLU A 57 8.29 12.30 -17.60
CA GLU A 57 8.33 11.02 -16.87
C GLU A 57 9.33 11.02 -15.70
N GLY A 58 10.29 11.95 -15.67
CA GLY A 58 11.17 12.18 -14.53
C GLY A 58 10.45 12.59 -13.23
N LYS A 59 9.23 13.14 -13.31
CA LYS A 59 8.46 13.55 -12.11
C LYS A 59 8.02 12.38 -11.24
N HIS A 60 7.99 11.15 -11.75
CA HIS A 60 7.58 9.96 -11.00
C HIS A 60 8.71 9.21 -10.31
N GLN A 61 9.98 9.54 -10.58
CA GLN A 61 11.14 8.79 -10.05
C GLN A 61 11.18 8.73 -8.52
N TYR A 62 10.65 9.74 -7.83
CA TYR A 62 10.65 9.79 -6.36
C TYR A 62 9.46 9.08 -5.70
N THR A 63 8.51 8.55 -6.48
CA THR A 63 7.32 7.87 -5.92
C THR A 63 7.71 6.61 -5.16
N GLY A 64 8.67 5.83 -5.70
CA GLY A 64 9.17 4.63 -5.03
C GLY A 64 9.89 4.95 -3.71
N LEU A 65 10.72 5.99 -3.70
CA LEU A 65 11.41 6.45 -2.50
C LEU A 65 10.43 6.92 -1.42
N LYS A 66 9.35 7.62 -1.82
CA LYS A 66 8.31 8.05 -0.90
C LYS A 66 7.62 6.88 -0.21
N VAL A 67 7.29 5.86 -0.98
CA VAL A 67 6.65 4.64 -0.46
C VAL A 67 7.61 3.90 0.47
N GLY A 68 8.86 3.69 0.05
CA GLY A 68 9.87 2.98 0.84
C GLY A 68 10.09 3.59 2.23
N ILE A 69 10.29 4.91 2.31
CA ILE A 69 10.49 5.59 3.60
C ILE A 69 9.23 5.44 4.48
N THR A 70 8.03 5.55 3.92
CA THR A 70 6.77 5.36 4.66
C THR A 70 6.65 3.95 5.27
N PHE A 71 7.04 2.90 4.54
CA PHE A 71 7.07 1.52 5.04
C PHE A 71 8.06 1.32 6.20
N ILE A 72 9.18 2.05 6.20
CA ILE A 72 10.12 2.05 7.34
C ILE A 72 9.43 2.68 8.57
N GLY A 73 8.70 3.78 8.40
CA GLY A 73 7.91 4.40 9.47
C GLY A 73 6.88 3.45 10.08
N ILE A 74 6.14 2.72 9.25
CA ILE A 74 5.18 1.70 9.70
C ILE A 74 5.90 0.61 10.52
N SER A 75 7.03 0.11 10.02
CA SER A 75 7.81 -0.93 10.71
C SER A 75 8.28 -0.47 12.10
N ILE A 76 8.79 0.76 12.20
CA ILE A 76 9.20 1.35 13.49
C ILE A 76 8.01 1.51 14.42
N GLY A 77 6.87 2.01 13.93
CA GLY A 77 5.65 2.17 14.72
C GLY A 77 5.13 0.85 15.29
N ILE A 78 5.22 -0.25 14.55
CA ILE A 78 4.85 -1.59 15.03
C ILE A 78 5.81 -2.05 16.14
N LEU A 79 7.12 -1.90 15.97
CA LEU A 79 8.11 -2.28 16.98
C LEU A 79 7.91 -1.50 18.28
N VAL A 80 7.73 -0.18 18.18
CA VAL A 80 7.49 0.68 19.35
C VAL A 80 6.13 0.36 20.00
N GLY A 81 5.08 0.13 19.22
CA GLY A 81 3.77 -0.29 19.73
C GLY A 81 3.83 -1.61 20.49
N TYR A 82 4.59 -2.60 19.98
CA TYR A 82 4.82 -3.87 20.66
C TYR A 82 5.57 -3.67 22.00
N LEU A 83 6.63 -2.86 22.00
CA LEU A 83 7.40 -2.58 23.21
C LEU A 83 6.57 -1.86 24.27
N LEU A 84 5.77 -0.85 23.90
CA LEU A 84 4.89 -0.13 24.82
C LEU A 84 3.78 -1.01 25.39
N GLY A 85 3.18 -1.85 24.55
CA GLY A 85 2.15 -2.80 24.97
C GLY A 85 2.70 -3.88 25.91
N ASN A 86 3.95 -4.31 25.72
CA ASN A 86 4.60 -5.28 26.61
C ASN A 86 5.16 -4.67 27.89
N ALA A 87 5.54 -3.38 27.86
CA ALA A 87 5.98 -2.63 29.04
C ALA A 87 4.83 -2.28 30.02
N GLY A 88 3.57 -2.55 29.65
CA GLY A 88 2.41 -2.29 30.50
C GLY A 88 2.08 -0.81 30.66
N ILE A 89 2.64 0.07 29.82
CA ILE A 89 2.42 1.53 29.86
C ILE A 89 1.05 1.88 29.27
N MET A 90 0.59 1.13 28.26
CA MET A 90 -0.66 1.38 27.56
C MET A 90 -1.28 0.06 27.07
N ASP A 91 -2.61 0.02 26.99
CA ASP A 91 -3.33 -1.15 26.49
C ASP A 91 -2.88 -1.47 25.05
N ARG A 92 -2.67 -2.76 24.77
CA ARG A 92 -2.20 -3.24 23.46
C ARG A 92 -3.16 -2.80 22.36
N ASP A 93 -4.46 -2.83 22.64
CA ASP A 93 -5.49 -2.51 21.66
C ASP A 93 -5.44 -1.04 21.21
N VAL A 94 -4.85 -0.16 22.03
CA VAL A 94 -4.67 1.26 21.71
C VAL A 94 -3.23 1.56 21.26
N ALA A 95 -2.23 0.92 21.88
CA ALA A 95 -0.82 1.17 21.62
C ALA A 95 -0.41 0.86 20.18
N PHE A 96 -0.90 -0.26 19.62
CA PHE A 96 -0.60 -0.63 18.24
C PHE A 96 -1.15 0.37 17.21
N PRO A 97 -2.47 0.64 17.14
CA PRO A 97 -2.98 1.58 16.16
C PRO A 97 -2.44 3.00 16.38
N ALA A 98 -2.28 3.45 17.63
CA ALA A 98 -1.74 4.77 17.93
C ALA A 98 -0.31 4.95 17.39
N MET A 99 0.60 4.01 17.69
CA MET A 99 1.99 4.11 17.24
C MET A 99 2.12 3.94 15.73
N ILE A 100 1.36 3.04 15.11
CA ILE A 100 1.35 2.88 13.64
C ILE A 100 0.94 4.20 12.97
N PHE A 101 -0.18 4.80 13.37
CA PHE A 101 -0.65 6.05 12.76
C PHE A 101 0.31 7.22 13.03
N LEU A 102 0.86 7.31 14.24
CA LEU A 102 1.79 8.37 14.64
C LEU A 102 3.07 8.30 13.78
N PHE A 103 3.76 7.15 13.80
CA PHE A 103 5.02 7.02 13.07
C PHE A 103 4.82 7.09 11.56
N THR A 104 3.76 6.47 11.02
CA THR A 104 3.44 6.59 9.58
C THR A 104 3.16 8.04 9.19
N GLY A 105 2.43 8.78 10.02
CA GLY A 105 2.14 10.20 9.81
C GLY A 105 3.39 11.08 9.80
N ILE A 106 4.25 10.93 10.82
CA ILE A 106 5.53 11.67 10.89
C ILE A 106 6.39 11.38 9.67
N THR A 107 6.56 10.10 9.34
CA THR A 107 7.37 9.68 8.21
C THR A 107 6.84 10.21 6.89
N LEU A 108 5.52 10.23 6.68
CA LEU A 108 4.91 10.81 5.47
C LEU A 108 5.18 12.31 5.35
N VAL A 109 5.10 13.06 6.46
CA VAL A 109 5.39 14.50 6.49
C VAL A 109 6.86 14.76 6.14
N ILE A 110 7.79 14.04 6.79
CA ILE A 110 9.24 14.14 6.54
C ILE A 110 9.55 13.81 5.08
N THR A 111 9.00 12.71 4.59
CA THR A 111 9.23 12.26 3.22
C THR A 111 8.72 13.29 2.21
N ASN A 112 7.55 13.89 2.45
CA ASN A 112 7.00 14.92 1.58
C ASN A 112 7.84 16.20 1.58
N THR A 113 8.41 16.62 2.70
CA THR A 113 9.29 17.80 2.74
C THR A 113 10.64 17.53 2.09
N MET A 114 11.21 16.33 2.26
CA MET A 114 12.43 15.89 1.58
C MET A 114 12.24 15.82 0.06
N LEU A 115 11.12 15.25 -0.41
CA LEU A 115 10.81 15.19 -1.84
C LEU A 115 10.61 16.58 -2.46
N ARG A 116 10.04 17.53 -1.71
CA ARG A 116 9.92 18.93 -2.19
C ARG A 116 11.28 19.59 -2.38
N LYS A 117 12.21 19.38 -1.45
CA LYS A 117 13.59 19.89 -1.57
C LYS A 117 14.30 19.31 -2.80
N MET A 118 14.22 18.00 -3.02
CA MET A 118 14.84 17.36 -4.19
C MET A 118 14.24 17.79 -5.53
N LYS A 119 13.04 18.36 -5.54
CA LYS A 119 12.36 18.82 -6.75
C LYS A 119 12.69 20.27 -7.12
N THR A 120 13.39 20.99 -6.23
CA THR A 120 13.69 22.42 -6.36
C THR A 120 15.13 22.65 -6.82
N GLU A 121 15.96 21.61 -6.84
CA GLU A 121 17.25 21.57 -7.53
C GLU A 121 17.08 20.92 -8.91
#